data_AF-A0A9D9N4U4-F1
#
_entry.id   AF-A0A9D9N4U4-F1
#
_cell.length_a   1.000
_cell.length_b   1.000
_cell.length_c   1.000
_cell.angle_alpha   90.00
_cell.angle_beta   90.00
_cell.angle_gamma   90.00
#
_symmetry.space_group_name_H-M   'P 1'
#
loop_
_entity.id
_entity.type
_entity.pdbx_description
1 polymer ?
#
loop_
_entity_poly.entity_id
_entity_poly.type
_entity_poly.pdbx_seq_one_letter_code
_entity_poly.pdbx_strand_id
1 'polypeptide(L)'
;GGEKAQLTYTILGSAIAYQFGLTKSGLQSDSFRFVAIDEAFKAQDEDKARYLITLCKQLHLQLLVVTPNDNIHIVENDISYVYFVERKEEKTSWLYSMPIEQWKRETHEQPSRT
;
A
#
# COMPACT_ATOMS: atom_id res chain seq x y z
N GLY A 1 13.88 1.11 -16.15
CA GLY A 1 12.96 1.93 -15.33
C GLY A 1 11.51 1.58 -15.59
N GLY A 2 11.01 1.82 -16.81
CA GLY A 2 9.58 1.67 -17.15
C GLY A 2 9.03 0.23 -17.27
N GLU A 3 9.84 -0.73 -17.72
CA GLU A 3 9.36 -2.11 -17.98
C GLU A 3 8.83 -2.84 -16.74
N LYS A 4 9.43 -2.63 -15.56
CA LYS A 4 8.99 -3.28 -14.31
C LYS A 4 7.60 -2.80 -13.86
N ALA A 5 7.30 -1.52 -14.06
CA ALA A 5 5.98 -0.97 -13.75
C ALA A 5 4.91 -1.54 -14.69
N GLN A 6 5.24 -1.66 -15.98
CA GLN A 6 4.35 -2.21 -17.01
C GLN A 6 4.02 -3.70 -16.77
N LEU A 7 5.00 -4.47 -16.26
CA LEU A 7 4.78 -5.86 -15.84
C LEU A 7 3.83 -5.95 -14.64
N THR A 8 3.96 -5.03 -13.67
CA THR A 8 3.12 -4.99 -12.47
C THR A 8 1.66 -4.70 -12.81
N TYR A 9 1.40 -3.75 -13.72
CA TYR A 9 0.05 -3.48 -14.20
C TYR A 9 -0.55 -4.63 -15.01
N THR A 10 0.28 -5.34 -15.77
CA THR A 10 -0.16 -6.54 -16.50
C THR A 10 -0.52 -7.67 -15.54
N ILE A 11 0.27 -7.86 -14.48
CA ILE A 11 -0.02 -8.84 -13.42
C ILE A 11 -1.30 -8.44 -12.67
N LEU A 12 -1.46 -7.17 -12.30
CA LEU A 12 -2.68 -6.69 -11.65
C LEU A 12 -3.89 -6.88 -12.57
N GLY A 13 -3.80 -6.43 -13.82
CA GLY A 13 -4.85 -6.59 -14.84
C GLY A 13 -5.21 -8.06 -15.07
N SER A 14 -4.23 -8.96 -15.04
CA SER A 14 -4.45 -10.41 -15.15
C SER A 14 -5.10 -11.00 -13.90
N ALA A 15 -4.70 -10.58 -12.70
CA ALA A 15 -5.32 -10.99 -11.44
C ALA A 15 -6.77 -10.51 -11.36
N ILE A 16 -7.06 -9.32 -11.87
CA ILE A 16 -8.41 -8.75 -12.00
C ILE A 16 -9.21 -9.55 -13.02
N ALA A 17 -8.66 -9.80 -14.22
CA ALA A 17 -9.32 -10.62 -15.23
C ALA A 17 -9.59 -12.06 -14.72
N TYR A 18 -8.71 -12.61 -13.88
CA TYR A 18 -8.91 -13.90 -13.23
C TYR A 18 -10.05 -13.81 -12.20
N GLN A 19 -10.01 -12.84 -11.29
CA GLN A 19 -11.03 -12.69 -10.24
C GLN A 19 -12.41 -12.35 -10.81
N PHE A 20 -12.50 -11.52 -11.87
CA PHE A 20 -13.77 -11.10 -12.48
C PHE A 20 -14.23 -12.00 -13.65
N GLY A 21 -13.30 -12.67 -14.34
CA GLY A 21 -13.58 -13.61 -15.43
C GLY A 21 -14.01 -14.99 -14.92
N LEU A 22 -13.55 -15.40 -13.72
CA LEU A 22 -13.95 -16.66 -13.08
C LEU A 22 -15.19 -16.54 -12.19
N THR A 23 -15.61 -15.34 -11.79
CA THR A 23 -16.85 -15.13 -11.02
C THR A 23 -18.12 -15.11 -11.88
N LYS A 24 -18.07 -15.58 -13.14
CA LYS A 24 -19.26 -15.70 -13.99
C LYS A 24 -20.29 -16.74 -13.51
N SER A 25 -20.06 -17.40 -12.38
CA SER A 25 -21.03 -18.32 -11.78
C SER A 25 -21.09 -18.18 -10.26
N GLY A 26 -21.96 -17.29 -9.78
CA GLY A 26 -22.40 -17.26 -8.39
C GLY A 26 -21.65 -16.25 -7.51
N LEU A 27 -22.43 -15.44 -6.80
CA LEU A 27 -21.98 -14.58 -5.71
C LEU A 27 -21.26 -15.40 -4.64
N GLN A 28 -19.95 -15.60 -4.78
CA GLN A 28 -19.11 -16.08 -3.68
C GLN A 28 -18.81 -14.92 -2.75
N SER A 29 -19.58 -14.86 -1.66
CA SER A 29 -19.41 -13.97 -0.52
C SER A 29 -18.09 -14.15 0.24
N ASP A 30 -17.24 -15.13 -0.15
CA ASP A 30 -16.03 -15.55 0.58
C ASP A 30 -14.73 -15.26 -0.19
N SER A 31 -14.71 -14.26 -1.09
CA SER A 31 -13.47 -13.89 -1.80
C SER A 31 -12.62 -12.91 -0.99
N PHE A 32 -11.49 -13.38 -0.44
CA PHE A 32 -10.46 -12.52 0.13
C PHE A 32 -9.65 -11.86 -0.99
N ARG A 33 -9.88 -10.57 -1.20
CA ARG A 33 -9.24 -9.80 -2.26
C ARG A 33 -8.17 -8.90 -1.67
N PHE A 34 -6.94 -9.37 -1.66
CA PHE A 34 -5.82 -8.71 -0.99
C PHE A 34 -4.60 -8.61 -1.90
N VAL A 35 -3.96 -7.45 -1.87
CA VAL A 35 -2.73 -7.16 -2.60
C VAL A 35 -1.70 -6.65 -1.60
N ALA A 36 -0.50 -7.23 -1.62
CA ALA A 36 0.65 -6.72 -0.90
C ALA A 36 1.69 -6.18 -1.90
N ILE A 37 2.24 -5.01 -1.61
CA ILE A 37 3.29 -4.38 -2.41
C ILE A 37 4.49 -4.15 -1.50
N ASP A 38 5.59 -4.81 -1.82
CA ASP A 38 6.89 -4.56 -1.20
C ASP A 38 7.68 -3.52 -2.01
N GLU A 39 8.51 -2.74 -1.32
CA GLU A 39 9.22 -1.58 -1.87
C GLU A 39 8.34 -0.63 -2.70
N ALA A 40 7.13 -0.36 -2.23
CA ALA A 40 6.21 0.47 -2.99
C ALA A 40 6.70 1.92 -3.08
N PHE A 41 6.45 2.52 -4.26
CA PHE A 41 6.46 3.97 -4.48
C PHE A 41 7.81 4.63 -4.16
N LYS A 42 8.78 4.42 -5.04
CA LYS A 42 10.01 5.22 -5.06
C LYS A 42 9.65 6.63 -5.57
N ALA A 43 10.29 7.67 -5.03
CA ALA A 43 9.98 9.10 -5.30
C ALA A 43 9.86 9.50 -6.79
N GLN A 44 10.34 8.70 -7.73
CA GLN A 44 10.23 8.92 -9.17
C GLN A 44 8.90 8.43 -9.77
N ASP A 45 7.99 7.89 -8.96
CA ASP A 45 6.81 7.16 -9.46
C ASP A 45 5.50 7.42 -8.69
N GLU A 46 5.30 8.63 -8.18
CA GLU A 46 4.11 9.03 -7.42
C GLU A 46 2.81 8.89 -8.23
N ASP A 47 2.80 9.28 -9.51
CA ASP A 47 1.60 9.18 -10.37
C ASP A 47 1.13 7.73 -10.52
N LYS A 48 2.09 6.81 -10.67
CA LYS A 48 1.83 5.37 -10.75
C LYS A 48 1.32 4.81 -9.43
N ALA A 49 1.82 5.32 -8.32
CA ALA A 49 1.33 4.97 -6.99
C ALA A 49 -0.15 5.32 -6.81
N ARG A 50 -0.49 6.57 -7.12
CA ARG A 50 -1.87 7.08 -7.04
C ARG A 50 -2.80 6.31 -7.94
N TYR A 51 -2.36 5.98 -9.16
CA TYR A 51 -3.13 5.14 -10.08
C TYR A 51 -3.40 3.75 -9.50
N LEU A 52 -2.38 3.08 -8.96
CA LEU A 52 -2.52 1.75 -8.38
C LEU A 52 -3.48 1.73 -7.18
N ILE A 53 -3.38 2.72 -6.29
CA ILE A 53 -4.27 2.85 -5.14
C ILE A 53 -5.72 3.09 -5.60
N THR A 54 -5.91 3.99 -6.57
CA THR A 54 -7.23 4.27 -7.16
C THR A 54 -7.84 3.02 -7.78
N LEU A 55 -7.03 2.23 -8.49
CA LEU A 55 -7.45 0.97 -9.09
C LEU A 55 -7.86 -0.05 -8.03
N CYS A 56 -7.06 -0.24 -6.97
CA CYS A 56 -7.41 -1.11 -5.85
C CYS A 56 -8.73 -0.71 -5.19
N LYS A 57 -8.99 0.60 -5.03
CA LYS A 57 -10.27 1.12 -4.50
C LYS A 57 -11.45 0.78 -5.41
N GLN A 58 -11.34 1.02 -6.71
CA GLN A 58 -12.39 0.73 -7.69
C GLN A 58 -12.74 -0.75 -7.77
N LEU A 59 -11.78 -1.62 -7.49
CA LEU A 59 -11.93 -3.07 -7.57
C LEU A 59 -12.23 -3.73 -6.22
N HIS A 60 -12.41 -2.92 -5.16
CA HIS A 60 -12.64 -3.39 -3.80
C HIS A 60 -11.57 -4.41 -3.34
N LEU A 61 -10.30 -4.11 -3.61
CA LEU A 61 -9.14 -4.85 -3.14
C LEU A 61 -8.62 -4.23 -1.83
N GLN A 62 -8.34 -5.06 -0.84
CA GLN A 62 -7.59 -4.65 0.36
C GLN A 62 -6.11 -4.55 0.01
N LEU A 63 -5.45 -3.48 0.46
CA LEU A 63 -4.07 -3.18 0.09
C LEU A 63 -3.17 -3.13 1.33
N LEU A 64 -2.03 -3.82 1.28
CA LEU A 64 -0.91 -3.67 2.21
C LEU A 64 0.29 -3.12 1.45
N VAL A 65 0.82 -2.01 1.94
CA VAL A 65 1.97 -1.34 1.34
C VAL A 65 3.14 -1.37 2.32
N VAL A 66 4.28 -1.85 1.86
CA VAL A 66 5.56 -1.77 2.57
C VAL A 66 6.43 -0.76 1.82
N THR A 67 6.81 0.31 2.50
CA THR A 67 7.61 1.39 1.92
C THR A 67 8.56 1.98 2.97
N PRO A 68 9.75 2.48 2.58
CA PRO A 68 10.58 3.28 3.48
C PRO A 68 9.82 4.52 4.00
N ASN A 69 10.18 4.98 5.21
CA ASN A 69 9.48 6.07 5.91
C ASN A 69 9.29 7.33 5.04
N ASP A 70 10.29 7.66 4.22
CA ASP A 70 10.32 8.89 3.43
C ASP A 70 9.20 8.98 2.37
N ASN A 71 8.60 7.85 1.98
CA ASN A 71 7.60 7.77 0.91
C ASN A 71 6.16 7.58 1.41
N ILE A 72 5.92 7.62 2.73
CA ILE A 72 4.58 7.40 3.29
C ILE A 72 3.56 8.46 2.82
N HIS A 73 4.02 9.69 2.53
CA HIS A 73 3.20 10.80 2.04
C HIS A 73 2.41 10.46 0.76
N ILE A 74 2.92 9.53 -0.05
CA ILE A 74 2.30 9.10 -1.30
C ILE A 74 0.98 8.34 -1.05
N VAL A 75 0.91 7.60 0.07
CA VAL A 75 -0.23 6.73 0.43
C VAL A 75 -1.06 7.25 1.59
N GLU A 76 -0.60 8.32 2.24
CA GLU A 76 -1.12 8.83 3.52
C GLU A 76 -2.60 9.22 3.49
N ASN A 77 -3.14 9.56 2.31
CA ASN A 77 -4.55 9.92 2.14
C ASN A 77 -5.45 8.73 1.83
N ASP A 78 -4.87 7.57 1.56
CA ASP A 78 -5.59 6.40 1.06
C ASP A 78 -5.49 5.18 1.98
N ILE A 79 -4.64 5.23 3.01
CA ILE A 79 -4.51 4.19 4.03
C ILE A 79 -5.29 4.55 5.30
N SER A 80 -5.75 3.53 6.02
CA SER A 80 -6.49 3.68 7.28
C SER A 80 -5.64 3.40 8.51
N TYR A 81 -4.54 2.66 8.36
CA TYR A 81 -3.71 2.19 9.45
C TYR A 81 -2.24 2.14 9.03
N VAL A 82 -1.34 2.44 9.97
CA VAL A 82 0.11 2.47 9.78
C VAL A 82 0.77 1.49 10.74
N TYR A 83 1.73 0.74 10.21
CA TYR A 83 2.61 -0.13 10.95
C TYR A 83 4.04 0.39 10.82
N PHE A 84 4.50 1.14 11.82
CA PHE A 84 5.84 1.70 11.84
C PHE A 84 6.81 0.71 12.47
N VAL A 85 7.87 0.36 11.74
CA VAL A 85 8.90 -0.57 12.21
C VAL A 85 10.16 0.22 12.54
N GLU A 86 10.60 0.12 13.79
CA GLU A 86 11.84 0.74 14.27
C GLU A 86 12.83 -0.36 14.68
N ARG A 87 14.10 -0.22 14.31
CA ARG A 87 15.17 -1.10 14.80
C ARG A 87 15.79 -0.49 16.05
N LYS A 88 15.56 -1.09 17.23
CA LYS A 88 16.19 -0.67 18.49
C LYS A 88 17.44 -1.50 18.78
N GLU A 89 18.48 -0.80 19.25
CA GLU A 89 19.75 -1.37 19.71
C GLU A 89 20.41 -2.32 18.69
N GLU A 90 20.15 -2.10 17.40
CA GLU A 90 20.63 -2.93 16.28
C GLU A 90 20.27 -4.43 16.36
N LYS A 91 19.38 -4.82 17.29
CA LYS A 91 19.11 -6.23 17.60
C LYS A 91 17.63 -6.59 17.63
N THR A 92 16.74 -5.62 17.81
CA THR A 92 15.31 -5.89 17.98
C THR A 92 14.47 -4.95 17.12
N SER A 93 13.54 -5.52 16.35
CA SER A 93 12.55 -4.74 15.61
C SER A 93 11.32 -4.51 16.50
N TRP A 94 10.93 -3.25 16.64
CA TRP A 94 9.72 -2.81 17.34
C TRP A 94 8.68 -2.40 16.32
N LEU A 95 7.44 -2.86 16.52
CA LEU A 95 6.30 -2.57 15.66
C LEU A 95 5.33 -1.66 16.42
N TYR A 96 5.11 -0.47 15.89
CA TYR A 96 4.09 0.45 16.38
C TYR A 96 2.92 0.43 15.41
N SER A 97 1.73 0.23 15.95
CA SER A 97 0.51 0.07 15.17
C SER A 97 -0.42 1.21 15.54
N MET A 98 -0.84 2.03 14.56
CA MET A 98 -1.68 3.19 14.84
C MET A 98 -2.59 3.54 13.65
N PRO A 99 -3.77 4.14 13.91
CA PRO A 99 -4.57 4.74 12.84
C PRO A 99 -3.81 5.86 12.14
N ILE A 100 -4.08 6.06 10.84
CA ILE A 100 -3.44 7.12 10.05
C ILE A 100 -3.64 8.52 10.66
N GLU A 101 -4.78 8.76 11.30
CA GLU A 101 -5.08 10.04 11.96
C GLU A 101 -4.15 10.31 13.14
N GLN A 102 -3.73 9.26 13.85
CA GLN A 102 -2.75 9.39 14.93
C GLN A 102 -1.36 9.67 14.36
N TRP A 103 -0.96 8.93 13.33
CA TRP A 103 0.30 9.19 12.61
C TRP A 103 0.36 10.65 12.14
N LYS A 104 -0.68 11.14 11.46
CA LYS A 104 -0.77 12.54 11.01
C LYS A 104 -0.54 13.54 12.14
N ARG A 105 -1.17 13.35 13.30
CA ARG A 105 -0.97 14.23 14.46
C ARG A 105 0.48 14.19 14.94
N GLU A 106 1.03 13.01 15.17
CA GLU A 106 2.38 12.85 15.72
C GLU A 106 3.47 13.40 14.79
N THR A 107 3.29 13.25 13.46
CA THR A 107 4.24 13.76 12.46
C THR A 107 4.12 15.28 12.26
N HIS A 108 2.91 15.85 12.36
CA HIS A 108 2.70 17.31 12.25
C HIS A 108 3.02 18.06 13.55
N GLU A 109 2.92 17.41 14.71
CA GLU A 109 3.27 17.98 16.03
C GLU A 109 4.77 17.86 16.35
N GLN A 110 5.55 17.12 15.57
CA GLN A 110 7.00 17.02 15.72
C GLN A 110 7.76 17.68 14.54
N PRO A 111 7.86 19.03 14.47
CA PRO A 111 8.98 19.62 13.77
C PRO A 111 10.22 19.41 14.65
N SER A 112 11.22 18.73 14.10
CA SER A 112 12.57 18.57 14.69
C SER A 112 12.71 17.53 15.81
N ARG A 113 12.92 16.27 15.41
CA ARG A 113 13.94 15.46 16.07
C ARG A 113 15.13 15.37 15.12
N THR A 114 16.09 16.25 15.40
CA THR A 114 17.48 16.25 14.90
C THR A 114 18.12 14.88 14.96
#